data_AF-A0A2G5B6M5-F1
#
_entry.id   AF-A0A2G5B6M5-F1
#
_cell.length_a   1.000
_cell.length_b   1.000
_cell.length_c   1.000
_cell.angle_alpha   90.00
_cell.angle_beta   90.00
_cell.angle_gamma   90.00
#
_symmetry.space_group_name_H-M   'P 1'
#
loop_
_entity.id
_entity.type
_entity.pdbx_description
1 polymer ?
#
loop_
_entity_poly.entity_id
_entity_poly.type
_entity_poly.pdbx_seq_one_letter_code
_entity_poly.pdbx_strand_id
1 'polypeptide(L)'
;MATSLASQLYRMRNVDRSLSTQRAQKTRASFLFDGRQAADMDNQTVFDIGQDGLRELQQINVRFSAYATTLFSAAVKDLDRVQQTRDENQKLDESIRGFLFLLAPHFLTRPAGKALEWLVRRFRIHEFNTRDMLAALFPYHETKAFLALLTIMTFESGDMSVFGFLAQQRKARRVVDRATLLAQCQRDRRLAAFIFDAETTACELGAGYAGQHAFYAAVASQFVGGLTAVGDSELQFVLPYV
;
A
#
# COMPACT_ATOMS: atom_id res chain seq x y z
N MET A 1 -1.25 -23.62 14.08
CA MET A 1 -2.01 -23.70 12.81
C MET A 1 -3.43 -23.21 13.06
N ALA A 2 -3.67 -21.89 13.16
CA ALA A 2 -5.03 -21.34 13.24
C ALA A 2 -5.59 -21.27 11.81
N THR A 3 -6.76 -21.85 11.61
CA THR A 3 -7.28 -22.35 10.33
C THR A 3 -7.75 -21.23 9.38
N SER A 4 -7.53 -21.46 8.07
CA SER A 4 -8.03 -20.66 6.93
C SER A 4 -9.46 -20.13 7.11
N LEU A 5 -10.34 -20.92 7.73
CA LEU A 5 -11.72 -20.54 8.01
C LEU A 5 -11.86 -19.34 8.96
N ALA A 6 -11.03 -19.23 10.00
CA ALA A 6 -11.07 -18.09 10.92
C ALA A 6 -10.63 -16.79 10.23
N SER A 7 -9.65 -16.88 9.32
CA SER A 7 -9.25 -15.74 8.48
C SER A 7 -10.33 -15.37 7.45
N GLN A 8 -11.01 -16.37 6.88
CA GLN A 8 -12.13 -16.15 5.96
C GLN A 8 -13.34 -15.51 6.66
N LEU A 9 -13.69 -15.98 7.86
CA LEU A 9 -14.75 -15.39 8.69
C LEU A 9 -14.40 -13.97 9.16
N TYR A 10 -13.12 -13.70 9.47
CA TYR A 10 -12.68 -12.35 9.81
C TYR A 10 -12.79 -11.39 8.61
N ARG A 11 -12.42 -11.85 7.40
CA ARG A 11 -12.59 -11.10 6.15
C ARG A 11 -14.06 -10.82 5.87
N MET A 12 -14.92 -11.84 5.92
CA MET A 12 -16.38 -11.67 5.74
C MET A 12 -16.95 -10.70 6.77
N ARG A 13 -16.61 -10.88 8.06
CA ARG A 13 -17.10 -10.01 9.13
C ARG A 13 -16.68 -8.55 8.97
N ASN A 14 -15.47 -8.28 8.51
CA ASN A 14 -15.00 -6.90 8.31
C ASN A 14 -15.58 -6.26 7.06
N VAL A 15 -15.73 -7.03 5.97
CA VAL A 15 -16.42 -6.59 4.76
C VAL A 15 -17.87 -6.25 5.06
N ASP A 16 -18.58 -7.11 5.79
CA ASP A 16 -19.97 -6.88 6.19
C ASP A 16 -20.12 -5.72 7.18
N ARG A 17 -19.15 -5.48 8.07
CA ARG A 17 -19.21 -4.37 9.05
C ARG A 17 -19.14 -3.00 8.40
N SER A 18 -18.46 -2.89 7.25
CA SER A 18 -18.42 -1.68 6.44
C SER A 18 -19.78 -1.32 5.82
N LEU A 19 -20.65 -2.32 5.63
CA LEU A 19 -21.99 -2.16 5.05
C LEU A 19 -23.10 -2.06 6.12
N SER A 20 -22.91 -2.70 7.29
CA SER A 20 -23.99 -2.97 8.25
C SER A 20 -24.04 -2.04 9.47
N THR A 21 -23.03 -1.22 9.74
CA THR A 21 -23.04 -0.33 10.92
C THR A 21 -23.44 1.11 10.53
N GLN A 22 -24.37 1.73 11.28
CA GLN A 22 -24.74 3.14 11.10
C GLN A 22 -23.54 4.11 11.13
N ARG A 23 -22.41 3.68 11.74
CA ARG A 23 -21.16 4.45 11.80
C ARG A 23 -20.35 4.34 10.50
N ALA A 24 -20.32 3.16 9.86
CA ALA A 24 -19.70 2.98 8.54
C ALA A 24 -20.52 3.66 7.42
N GLN A 25 -21.83 3.83 7.60
CA GLN A 25 -22.65 4.66 6.72
C GLN A 25 -22.32 6.16 6.83
N LYS A 26 -21.80 6.63 7.97
CA LYS A 26 -21.50 8.06 8.22
C LYS A 26 -20.06 8.47 7.88
N THR A 27 -19.16 7.51 7.70
CA THR A 27 -17.76 7.79 7.35
C THR A 27 -17.23 6.74 6.41
N ARG A 28 -16.55 7.15 5.34
CA ARG A 28 -15.85 6.26 4.41
C ARG A 28 -14.36 6.51 4.44
N ALA A 29 -13.56 5.47 4.20
CA ALA A 29 -12.11 5.62 4.03
C ALA A 29 -11.82 6.48 2.79
N SER A 30 -10.89 7.41 2.95
CA SER A 30 -10.46 8.34 1.91
C SER A 30 -9.04 8.81 2.23
N PHE A 31 -8.22 8.93 1.20
CA PHE A 31 -6.88 9.46 1.29
C PHE A 31 -6.87 10.99 1.24
N LEU A 32 -7.75 11.60 0.44
CA LEU A 32 -7.78 13.05 0.22
C LEU A 32 -8.77 13.79 1.12
N PHE A 33 -9.86 13.15 1.52
CA PHE A 33 -10.98 13.81 2.18
C PHE A 33 -11.20 13.29 3.59
N ASP A 34 -11.81 14.12 4.42
CA ASP A 34 -12.27 13.68 5.72
C ASP A 34 -13.35 12.61 5.55
N GLY A 35 -13.39 11.63 6.46
CA GLY A 35 -14.28 10.48 6.29
C GLY A 35 -15.76 10.83 6.13
N ARG A 36 -16.22 11.97 6.68
CA ARG A 36 -17.59 12.49 6.48
C ARG A 36 -17.79 13.04 5.08
N GLN A 37 -16.91 13.94 4.63
CA GLN A 37 -16.94 14.48 3.26
C GLN A 37 -16.90 13.35 2.24
N ALA A 38 -16.02 12.37 2.47
CA ALA A 38 -15.93 11.20 1.61
C ALA A 38 -17.20 10.35 1.59
N ALA A 39 -17.98 10.31 2.67
CA ALA A 39 -19.24 9.58 2.71
C ALA A 39 -20.32 10.24 1.84
N ASP A 40 -20.31 11.57 1.75
CA ASP A 40 -21.27 12.36 0.96
C ASP A 40 -20.93 12.38 -0.54
N MET A 41 -19.69 12.04 -0.91
CA MET A 41 -19.25 11.99 -2.31
C MET A 41 -19.76 10.75 -3.03
N ASP A 42 -20.37 10.97 -4.20
CA ASP A 42 -20.84 9.91 -5.09
C ASP A 42 -19.70 9.30 -5.91
N ASN A 43 -19.97 8.12 -6.50
CA ASN A 43 -18.95 7.40 -7.26
C ASN A 43 -18.54 8.13 -8.54
N GLN A 44 -19.42 8.96 -9.12
CA GLN A 44 -19.09 9.76 -10.30
C GLN A 44 -18.05 10.83 -9.95
N THR A 45 -18.26 11.61 -8.87
CA THR A 45 -17.30 12.64 -8.47
C THR A 45 -15.93 12.03 -8.15
N VAL A 46 -15.89 10.91 -7.44
CA VAL A 46 -14.62 10.23 -7.12
C VAL A 46 -13.95 9.70 -8.39
N PHE A 47 -14.72 9.19 -9.35
CA PHE A 47 -14.20 8.74 -10.65
C PHE A 47 -13.61 9.91 -11.44
N ASP A 48 -14.28 11.06 -11.50
CA ASP A 48 -13.80 12.25 -12.20
C ASP A 48 -12.50 12.78 -11.58
N ILE A 49 -12.41 12.78 -10.24
CA ILE A 49 -11.16 13.10 -9.53
C ILE A 49 -10.04 12.12 -9.93
N GLY A 50 -10.33 10.83 -9.95
CA GLY A 50 -9.37 9.80 -10.37
C GLY A 50 -8.89 9.98 -11.81
N GLN A 51 -9.80 10.27 -12.72
CA GLN A 51 -9.51 10.53 -14.14
C GLN A 51 -8.67 11.78 -14.34
N ASP A 52 -8.94 12.85 -13.59
CA ASP A 52 -8.10 14.04 -13.57
C ASP A 52 -6.68 13.72 -13.11
N GLY A 53 -6.57 12.94 -12.01
CA GLY A 53 -5.28 12.47 -11.50
C GLY A 53 -4.52 11.66 -12.54
N LEU A 54 -5.18 10.72 -13.22
CA LEU A 54 -4.56 9.91 -14.26
C LEU A 54 -4.09 10.76 -15.44
N ARG A 55 -4.89 11.70 -15.93
CA ARG A 55 -4.52 12.58 -17.05
C ARG A 55 -3.28 13.41 -16.74
N GLU A 56 -3.22 13.98 -15.54
CA GLU A 56 -2.03 14.71 -15.08
C GLU A 56 -0.81 13.78 -14.92
N LEU A 57 -0.99 12.56 -14.39
CA LEU A 57 0.08 11.57 -14.29
C LEU A 57 0.60 11.13 -15.68
N GLN A 58 -0.26 10.97 -16.67
CA GLN A 58 0.12 10.63 -18.04
C GLN A 58 1.00 11.69 -18.70
N GLN A 59 0.81 12.97 -18.36
CA GLN A 59 1.68 14.06 -18.82
C GLN A 59 3.08 13.97 -18.19
N ILE A 60 3.19 13.44 -16.98
CA ILE A 60 4.46 13.24 -16.28
C ILE A 60 5.16 11.98 -16.79
N ASN A 61 4.41 10.88 -16.94
CA ASN A 61 4.92 9.59 -17.38
C ASN A 61 3.88 8.85 -18.24
N VAL A 62 4.18 8.67 -19.53
CA VAL A 62 3.28 8.05 -20.50
C VAL A 62 2.88 6.60 -20.14
N ARG A 63 3.67 5.91 -19.30
CA ARG A 63 3.37 4.54 -18.86
C ARG A 63 2.04 4.43 -18.10
N PHE A 64 1.54 5.53 -17.52
CA PHE A 64 0.23 5.55 -16.88
C PHE A 64 -0.94 5.31 -17.86
N SER A 65 -0.73 5.52 -19.17
CA SER A 65 -1.73 5.24 -20.20
C SER A 65 -2.18 3.78 -20.23
N ALA A 66 -1.32 2.84 -19.82
CA ALA A 66 -1.66 1.42 -19.73
C ALA A 66 -2.80 1.13 -18.73
N TYR A 67 -3.06 2.05 -17.79
CA TYR A 67 -4.07 1.88 -16.75
C TYR A 67 -5.40 2.57 -17.05
N ALA A 68 -5.47 3.35 -18.12
CA ALA A 68 -6.69 4.08 -18.51
C ALA A 68 -7.84 3.13 -18.85
N THR A 69 -7.55 2.00 -19.49
CA THR A 69 -8.55 1.00 -19.90
C THR A 69 -8.80 -0.05 -18.82
N THR A 70 -7.88 -0.21 -17.87
CA THR A 70 -7.99 -1.22 -16.80
C THR A 70 -8.55 -0.60 -15.52
N LEU A 71 -7.75 0.16 -14.78
CA LEU A 71 -8.11 0.69 -13.45
C LEU A 71 -8.98 1.94 -13.50
N PHE A 72 -8.99 2.68 -14.61
CA PHE A 72 -9.66 3.97 -14.74
C PHE A 72 -10.71 4.01 -15.87
N SER A 73 -11.18 2.84 -16.32
CA SER A 73 -12.24 2.78 -17.31
C SER A 73 -13.62 3.00 -16.69
N ALA A 74 -14.57 3.47 -17.49
CA ALA A 74 -15.96 3.59 -17.04
C ALA A 74 -16.57 2.23 -16.65
N ALA A 75 -16.08 1.13 -17.24
CA ALA A 75 -16.56 -0.22 -16.96
C ALA A 75 -16.27 -0.69 -15.52
N VAL A 76 -15.15 -0.24 -14.94
CA VAL A 76 -14.79 -0.60 -13.56
C VAL A 76 -15.40 0.33 -12.52
N LYS A 77 -16.20 1.32 -12.94
CA LYS A 77 -16.81 2.30 -12.03
C LYS A 77 -17.80 1.67 -11.06
N ASP A 78 -18.55 0.67 -11.51
CA ASP A 78 -19.56 -0.05 -10.72
C ASP A 78 -19.09 -1.43 -10.28
N LEU A 79 -17.82 -1.76 -10.51
CA LEU A 79 -17.24 -3.06 -10.17
C LEU A 79 -17.21 -3.28 -8.66
N ASP A 80 -17.95 -4.29 -8.19
CA ASP A 80 -17.85 -4.76 -6.81
C ASP A 80 -16.84 -5.90 -6.72
N ARG A 81 -15.69 -5.60 -6.13
CA ARG A 81 -14.56 -6.52 -5.96
C ARG A 81 -14.93 -7.79 -5.19
N VAL A 82 -15.88 -7.70 -4.26
CA VAL A 82 -16.33 -8.83 -3.43
C VAL A 82 -17.14 -9.83 -4.26
N GLN A 83 -17.74 -9.39 -5.37
CA GLN A 83 -18.53 -10.22 -6.27
C GLN A 83 -17.71 -10.84 -7.40
N GLN A 84 -16.43 -10.47 -7.52
CA GLN A 84 -15.54 -11.02 -8.53
C GLN A 84 -15.00 -12.40 -8.15
N THR A 85 -14.65 -13.18 -9.16
CA THR A 85 -13.96 -14.45 -8.99
C THR A 85 -12.55 -14.24 -8.42
N ARG A 86 -11.93 -15.32 -7.91
CA ARG A 86 -10.56 -15.28 -7.41
C ARG A 86 -9.56 -14.87 -8.49
N ASP A 87 -9.71 -15.38 -9.70
CA ASP A 87 -8.78 -15.13 -10.80
C ASP A 87 -8.89 -13.69 -11.32
N GLU A 88 -10.10 -13.12 -11.35
CA GLU A 88 -10.32 -11.71 -11.67
C GLU A 88 -9.70 -10.79 -10.61
N ASN A 89 -9.90 -11.13 -9.33
CA ASN A 89 -9.29 -10.41 -8.21
C ASN A 89 -7.76 -10.44 -8.28
N GLN A 90 -7.18 -11.59 -8.65
CA GLN A 90 -5.73 -11.70 -8.81
C GLN A 90 -5.20 -10.81 -9.96
N LYS A 91 -5.87 -10.77 -11.11
CA LYS A 91 -5.50 -9.87 -12.21
C LYS A 91 -5.61 -8.40 -11.81
N LEU A 92 -6.65 -8.07 -11.04
CA LEU A 92 -6.82 -6.74 -10.47
C LEU A 92 -5.66 -6.39 -9.52
N ASP A 93 -5.27 -7.33 -8.65
CA ASP A 93 -4.13 -7.18 -7.74
C ASP A 93 -2.82 -6.91 -8.46
N GLU A 94 -2.53 -7.67 -9.51
CA GLU A 94 -1.33 -7.49 -10.33
C GLU A 94 -1.33 -6.11 -11.01
N SER A 95 -2.48 -5.68 -11.54
CA SER A 95 -2.62 -4.35 -12.14
C SER A 95 -2.41 -3.22 -11.10
N ILE A 96 -3.01 -3.36 -9.92
CA ILE A 96 -2.88 -2.40 -8.82
C ILE A 96 -1.43 -2.34 -8.33
N ARG A 97 -0.78 -3.48 -8.14
CA ARG A 97 0.64 -3.55 -7.75
C ARG A 97 1.51 -2.80 -8.75
N GLY A 98 1.37 -3.09 -10.04
CA GLY A 98 2.11 -2.37 -11.10
C GLY A 98 1.89 -0.86 -11.05
N PHE A 99 0.63 -0.43 -10.89
CA PHE A 99 0.29 0.99 -10.79
C PHE A 99 0.92 1.66 -9.56
N LEU A 100 0.87 1.01 -8.39
CA LEU A 100 1.42 1.55 -7.14
C LEU A 100 2.92 1.77 -7.22
N PHE A 101 3.67 0.81 -7.77
CA PHE A 101 5.12 0.95 -7.98
C PHE A 101 5.43 2.05 -9.01
N LEU A 102 4.67 2.15 -10.10
CA LEU A 102 4.84 3.23 -11.08
C LEU A 102 4.47 4.61 -10.49
N LEU A 103 3.52 4.67 -9.55
CA LEU A 103 3.10 5.88 -8.85
C LEU A 103 4.10 6.31 -7.77
N ALA A 104 4.88 5.38 -7.20
CA ALA A 104 5.77 5.65 -6.07
C ALA A 104 6.65 6.90 -6.26
N PRO A 105 7.39 7.10 -7.38
CA PRO A 105 8.22 8.30 -7.58
C PRO A 105 7.43 9.63 -7.52
N HIS A 106 6.13 9.57 -7.79
CA HIS A 106 5.22 10.71 -7.88
C HIS A 106 4.30 10.83 -6.66
N PHE A 107 4.45 9.99 -5.64
CA PHE A 107 3.50 9.86 -4.52
C PHE A 107 3.14 11.17 -3.83
N LEU A 108 4.10 12.08 -3.66
CA LEU A 108 3.90 13.36 -2.99
C LEU A 108 3.24 14.44 -3.86
N THR A 109 2.95 14.13 -5.12
CA THR A 109 2.28 15.05 -6.04
C THR A 109 0.75 15.00 -5.87
N ARG A 110 0.08 16.12 -6.13
CA ARG A 110 -1.39 16.18 -6.15
C ARG A 110 -2.04 15.14 -7.08
N PRO A 111 -1.58 14.93 -8.33
CA PRO A 111 -2.22 13.96 -9.21
C PRO A 111 -2.08 12.51 -8.73
N ALA A 112 -0.99 12.15 -8.08
CA ALA A 112 -0.86 10.84 -7.43
C ALA A 112 -1.90 10.64 -6.32
N GLY A 113 -2.13 11.67 -5.49
CA GLY A 113 -3.17 11.62 -4.46
C GLY A 113 -4.58 11.44 -5.02
N LYS A 114 -4.91 12.12 -6.13
CA LYS A 114 -6.19 11.95 -6.84
C LYS A 114 -6.38 10.52 -7.37
N ALA A 115 -5.34 9.97 -7.98
CA ALA A 115 -5.38 8.60 -8.48
C ALA A 115 -5.50 7.57 -7.36
N LEU A 116 -4.76 7.74 -6.26
CA LEU A 116 -4.87 6.89 -5.07
C LEU A 116 -6.25 6.95 -4.43
N GLU A 117 -6.88 8.13 -4.37
CA GLU A 117 -8.25 8.26 -3.87
C GLU A 117 -9.22 7.35 -4.62
N TRP A 118 -9.15 7.35 -5.96
CA TRP A 118 -9.95 6.45 -6.77
C TRP A 118 -9.74 4.98 -6.43
N LEU A 119 -8.47 4.54 -6.34
CA LEU A 119 -8.17 3.14 -6.03
C LEU A 119 -8.61 2.73 -4.61
N VAL A 120 -8.45 3.62 -3.63
CA VAL A 120 -8.91 3.43 -2.25
C VAL A 120 -10.42 3.27 -2.21
N ARG A 121 -11.15 4.11 -2.95
CA ARG A 121 -12.61 4.16 -2.95
C ARG A 121 -13.26 3.04 -3.75
N ARG A 122 -12.71 2.71 -4.92
CA ARG A 122 -13.31 1.75 -5.84
C ARG A 122 -12.87 0.32 -5.59
N PHE A 123 -11.57 0.09 -5.41
CA PHE A 123 -10.99 -1.24 -5.28
C PHE A 123 -10.62 -1.62 -3.84
N ARG A 124 -10.82 -0.70 -2.90
CA ARG A 124 -10.55 -0.90 -1.46
C ARG A 124 -9.12 -1.38 -1.22
N ILE A 125 -8.14 -0.77 -1.90
CA ILE A 125 -6.72 -1.17 -1.81
C ILE A 125 -6.15 -1.08 -0.39
N HIS A 126 -6.71 -0.19 0.43
CA HIS A 126 -6.40 -0.03 1.85
C HIS A 126 -6.82 -1.22 2.73
N GLU A 127 -7.58 -2.17 2.17
CA GLU A 127 -7.99 -3.41 2.82
C GLU A 127 -7.39 -4.63 2.11
N PHE A 128 -7.42 -4.65 0.78
CA PHE A 128 -7.04 -5.83 0.00
C PHE A 128 -5.59 -5.82 -0.52
N ASN A 129 -4.95 -4.66 -0.61
CA ASN A 129 -3.60 -4.48 -1.19
C ASN A 129 -2.65 -3.75 -0.23
N THR A 130 -2.85 -3.90 1.08
CA THR A 130 -2.07 -3.17 2.09
C THR A 130 -0.58 -3.47 2.00
N ARG A 131 -0.20 -4.71 1.68
CA ARG A 131 1.19 -5.10 1.46
C ARG A 131 1.79 -4.42 0.23
N ASP A 132 1.10 -4.38 -0.91
CA ASP A 132 1.59 -3.69 -2.11
C ASP A 132 1.73 -2.19 -1.89
N MET A 133 0.75 -1.57 -1.20
CA MET A 133 0.82 -0.16 -0.82
C MET A 133 2.01 0.12 0.09
N LEU A 134 2.25 -0.73 1.10
CA LEU A 134 3.43 -0.60 1.95
C LEU A 134 4.72 -0.78 1.15
N ALA A 135 4.81 -1.81 0.31
CA ALA A 135 6.00 -2.11 -0.48
C ALA A 135 6.38 -0.93 -1.40
N ALA A 136 5.41 -0.36 -2.11
CA ALA A 136 5.67 0.75 -3.02
C ALA A 136 5.96 2.08 -2.30
N LEU A 137 5.32 2.33 -1.14
CA LEU A 137 5.30 3.66 -0.52
C LEU A 137 6.09 3.76 0.79
N PHE A 138 6.70 2.67 1.26
CA PHE A 138 7.57 2.67 2.43
C PHE A 138 8.71 3.71 2.38
N PRO A 139 9.33 4.02 1.22
CA PRO A 139 10.36 5.08 1.16
C PRO A 139 9.89 6.44 1.68
N TYR A 140 8.58 6.67 1.77
CA TYR A 140 7.97 7.90 2.26
C TYR A 140 7.57 7.85 3.74
N HIS A 141 8.11 6.90 4.52
CA HIS A 141 7.68 6.60 5.90
C HIS A 141 7.73 7.79 6.88
N GLU A 142 8.60 8.78 6.64
CA GLU A 142 8.73 10.01 7.45
C GLU A 142 7.75 11.12 7.04
N THR A 143 6.95 10.92 5.99
CA THR A 143 6.06 11.95 5.44
C THR A 143 4.67 11.92 6.05
N LYS A 144 4.01 13.08 6.09
CA LYS A 144 2.59 13.18 6.48
C LYS A 144 1.65 12.44 5.52
N ALA A 145 2.02 12.38 4.23
CA ALA A 145 1.26 11.65 3.22
C ALA A 145 1.23 10.14 3.52
N PHE A 146 2.38 9.56 3.88
CA PHE A 146 2.44 8.17 4.31
C PHE A 146 1.67 7.93 5.60
N LEU A 147 1.73 8.86 6.57
CA LEU A 147 0.91 8.77 7.77
C LEU A 147 -0.60 8.77 7.44
N ALA A 148 -1.05 9.65 6.54
CA ALA A 148 -2.46 9.67 6.09
C ALA A 148 -2.85 8.31 5.48
N LEU A 149 -1.99 7.73 4.65
CA LEU A 149 -2.18 6.41 4.07
C LEU A 149 -2.23 5.29 5.14
N LEU A 150 -1.34 5.30 6.13
CA LEU A 150 -1.39 4.38 7.26
C LEU A 150 -2.69 4.49 8.07
N THR A 151 -3.29 5.68 8.17
CA THR A 151 -4.51 5.88 8.96
C THR A 151 -5.73 5.18 8.37
N ILE A 152 -5.78 5.01 7.05
CA ILE A 152 -6.88 4.33 6.36
C ILE A 152 -6.63 2.82 6.19
N MET A 153 -5.39 2.35 6.30
CA MET A 153 -5.05 0.94 6.13
C MET A 153 -5.66 0.04 7.20
N THR A 154 -6.11 -1.14 6.77
CA THR A 154 -6.59 -2.22 7.64
C THR A 154 -5.70 -3.44 7.50
N PHE A 155 -4.90 -3.71 8.52
CA PHE A 155 -4.02 -4.88 8.54
C PHE A 155 -4.76 -6.15 8.93
N GLU A 156 -4.51 -7.23 8.21
CA GLU A 156 -4.98 -8.56 8.58
C GLU A 156 -4.22 -9.10 9.80
N SER A 157 -4.84 -10.00 10.56
CA SER A 157 -4.22 -10.57 11.77
C SER A 157 -2.86 -11.21 11.54
N GLY A 158 -2.61 -11.79 10.35
CA GLY A 158 -1.31 -12.36 9.99
C GLY A 158 -0.22 -11.31 9.80
N ASP A 159 -0.60 -10.18 9.20
CA ASP A 159 0.28 -9.04 8.92
C ASP A 159 0.65 -8.24 10.17
N MET A 160 -0.21 -8.27 11.20
CA MET A 160 0.05 -7.61 12.48
C MET A 160 1.32 -8.10 13.17
N SER A 161 1.80 -9.30 12.86
CA SER A 161 3.06 -9.82 13.42
C SER A 161 4.30 -9.12 12.89
N VAL A 162 4.24 -8.51 11.68
CA VAL A 162 5.36 -7.80 11.03
C VAL A 162 5.11 -6.29 11.06
N PHE A 163 3.89 -5.87 10.72
CA PHE A 163 3.51 -4.46 10.60
C PHE A 163 2.83 -3.90 11.86
N GLY A 164 2.77 -4.67 12.95
CA GLY A 164 2.08 -4.26 14.18
C GLY A 164 2.62 -2.98 14.80
N PHE A 165 3.90 -2.65 14.60
CA PHE A 165 4.48 -1.39 15.06
C PHE A 165 3.87 -0.17 14.34
N LEU A 166 3.44 -0.31 13.08
CA LEU A 166 2.75 0.74 12.33
C LEU A 166 1.39 1.06 12.96
N ALA A 167 0.73 0.08 13.58
CA ALA A 167 -0.52 0.32 14.30
C ALA A 167 -0.33 1.23 15.53
N GLN A 168 0.85 1.18 16.19
CA GLN A 168 1.18 2.09 17.28
C GLN A 168 1.39 3.51 16.76
N GLN A 169 2.12 3.66 15.66
CA GLN A 169 2.38 4.96 15.02
C GLN A 169 1.08 5.61 14.50
N ARG A 170 0.20 4.80 13.91
CA ARG A 170 -1.16 5.20 13.52
C ARG A 170 -1.97 5.75 14.69
N LYS A 171 -1.95 5.06 15.85
CA LYS A 171 -2.66 5.51 17.06
C LYS A 171 -2.06 6.80 17.62
N ALA A 172 -0.73 6.91 17.62
CA ALA A 172 -0.01 8.10 18.08
C ALA A 172 -0.08 9.29 17.10
N ARG A 173 -0.55 9.05 15.86
CA ARG A 173 -0.51 10.01 14.75
C ARG A 173 0.89 10.58 14.51
N ARG A 174 1.90 9.70 14.58
CA ARG A 174 3.30 10.04 14.33
C ARG A 174 3.79 9.34 13.08
N VAL A 175 4.64 10.03 12.33
CA VAL A 175 5.36 9.42 11.21
C VAL A 175 6.31 8.35 11.75
N VAL A 176 6.65 7.38 10.92
CA VAL A 176 7.63 6.37 11.32
C VAL A 176 8.99 7.00 11.12
N ASP A 177 9.71 7.33 12.19
CA ASP A 177 11.08 7.81 12.05
C ASP A 177 12.02 6.68 11.62
N ARG A 178 13.11 7.04 10.95
CA ARG A 178 14.10 6.08 10.47
C ARG A 178 14.68 5.20 11.58
N ALA A 179 14.96 5.73 12.77
CA ALA A 179 15.54 4.95 13.86
C ALA A 179 14.59 3.85 14.35
N THR A 180 13.31 4.18 14.48
CA THR A 180 12.24 3.23 14.79
C THR A 180 12.16 2.15 13.70
N LEU A 181 12.18 2.53 12.42
CA LEU A 181 12.12 1.56 11.33
C LEU A 181 13.29 0.56 11.38
N LEU A 182 14.51 1.05 11.55
CA LEU A 182 15.71 0.21 11.62
C LEU A 182 15.69 -0.71 12.83
N ALA A 183 15.29 -0.20 13.99
CA ALA A 183 15.16 -1.01 15.20
C ALA A 183 14.15 -2.16 15.00
N GLN A 184 13.06 -1.93 14.26
CA GLN A 184 12.12 -2.99 13.90
C GLN A 184 12.70 -3.96 12.88
N CYS A 185 13.46 -3.49 11.89
CA CYS A 185 14.15 -4.36 10.92
C CYS A 185 15.15 -5.28 11.62
N GLN A 186 15.91 -4.76 12.59
CA GLN A 186 16.84 -5.56 13.41
C GLN A 186 16.11 -6.58 14.29
N ARG A 187 14.95 -6.20 14.83
CA ARG A 187 14.14 -7.09 15.67
C ARG A 187 13.44 -8.19 14.87
N ASP A 188 12.96 -7.89 13.67
CA ASP A 188 12.22 -8.81 12.82
C ASP A 188 12.74 -8.78 11.39
N ARG A 189 13.58 -9.78 11.06
CA ARG A 189 14.17 -9.94 9.72
C ARG A 189 13.13 -10.02 8.60
N ARG A 190 11.88 -10.39 8.89
CA ARG A 190 10.80 -10.45 7.90
C ARG A 190 10.42 -9.06 7.39
N LEU A 191 10.55 -8.02 8.22
CA LEU A 191 10.35 -6.64 7.79
C LEU A 191 11.49 -6.19 6.85
N ALA A 192 12.73 -6.54 7.19
CA ALA A 192 13.88 -6.25 6.35
C ALA A 192 13.77 -6.95 4.98
N ALA A 193 13.43 -8.25 4.97
CA ALA A 193 13.17 -8.99 3.73
C ALA A 193 12.04 -8.36 2.91
N PHE A 194 10.92 -8.00 3.55
CA PHE A 194 9.82 -7.34 2.87
C PHE A 194 10.23 -6.03 2.17
N ILE A 195 11.07 -5.24 2.83
CA ILE A 195 11.66 -4.02 2.28
C ILE A 195 12.57 -4.37 1.10
N PHE A 196 13.48 -5.33 1.23
CA PHE A 196 14.39 -5.70 0.14
C PHE A 196 13.66 -6.33 -1.06
N ASP A 197 12.65 -7.16 -0.83
CA ASP A 197 11.80 -7.74 -1.88
C ASP A 197 11.02 -6.66 -2.64
N ALA A 198 10.63 -5.59 -1.97
CA ALA A 198 9.96 -4.46 -2.59
C ALA A 198 10.90 -3.70 -3.55
N GLU A 199 12.19 -3.63 -3.24
CA GLU A 199 13.20 -3.11 -4.18
C GLU A 199 13.32 -3.98 -5.42
N THR A 200 13.50 -5.29 -5.24
CA THR A 200 13.60 -6.25 -6.34
C THR A 200 12.37 -6.17 -7.25
N THR A 201 11.18 -6.11 -6.65
CA THR A 201 9.91 -5.93 -7.37
C THR A 201 9.91 -4.67 -8.23
N ALA A 202 10.38 -3.55 -7.70
CA ALA A 202 10.40 -2.30 -8.47
C ALA A 202 11.39 -2.35 -9.64
N CYS A 203 12.53 -3.01 -9.46
CA CYS A 203 13.49 -3.27 -10.52
C CYS A 203 12.87 -4.15 -11.62
N GLU A 204 12.19 -5.24 -11.26
CA GLU A 204 11.49 -6.14 -12.19
C GLU A 204 10.39 -5.43 -12.98
N LEU A 205 9.65 -4.53 -12.33
CA LEU A 205 8.62 -3.71 -12.97
C LEU A 205 9.19 -2.50 -13.75
N GLY A 206 10.51 -2.29 -13.69
CA GLY A 206 11.18 -1.13 -14.27
C GLY A 206 10.68 0.19 -13.69
N ALA A 207 10.21 0.20 -12.44
CA ALA A 207 9.62 1.33 -11.74
C ALA A 207 10.52 1.89 -10.61
N GLY A 208 11.75 1.38 -10.49
CA GLY A 208 12.75 1.90 -9.55
C GLY A 208 13.10 3.36 -9.80
N TYR A 209 13.37 4.10 -8.73
CA TYR A 209 13.78 5.51 -8.77
C TYR A 209 14.80 5.83 -7.68
N ALA A 210 15.56 6.90 -7.86
CA ALA A 210 16.70 7.24 -7.01
C ALA A 210 16.38 7.32 -5.51
N GLY A 211 15.24 7.90 -5.13
CA GLY A 211 14.83 8.02 -3.73
C GLY A 211 14.56 6.66 -3.09
N GLN A 212 13.98 5.73 -3.85
CA GLN A 212 13.75 4.37 -3.42
C GLN A 212 15.05 3.59 -3.28
N HIS A 213 15.93 3.61 -4.29
CA HIS A 213 17.24 2.97 -4.24
C HIS A 213 18.07 3.48 -3.05
N ALA A 214 18.07 4.79 -2.81
CA ALA A 214 18.74 5.40 -1.67
C ALA A 214 18.16 4.93 -0.34
N PHE A 215 16.83 4.87 -0.22
CA PHE A 215 16.16 4.33 0.97
C PHE A 215 16.61 2.88 1.25
N TYR A 216 16.55 2.00 0.25
CA TYR A 216 16.92 0.60 0.43
C TYR A 216 18.40 0.40 0.73
N ALA A 217 19.30 1.04 -0.02
CA ALA A 217 20.73 0.98 0.26
C ALA A 217 21.05 1.43 1.69
N ALA A 218 20.34 2.45 2.18
CA ALA A 218 20.56 3.00 3.51
C ALA A 218 19.96 2.11 4.62
N VAL A 219 18.82 1.45 4.38
CA VAL A 219 18.28 0.45 5.31
C VAL A 219 19.13 -0.83 5.31
N ALA A 220 19.54 -1.31 4.14
CA ALA A 220 20.36 -2.52 3.99
C ALA A 220 21.74 -2.35 4.65
N SER A 221 22.45 -1.26 4.37
CA SER A 221 23.75 -0.98 4.99
C SER A 221 23.67 -0.89 6.51
N GLN A 222 22.63 -0.24 7.05
CA GLN A 222 22.43 -0.13 8.49
C GLN A 222 21.93 -1.43 9.13
N PHE A 223 21.17 -2.23 8.38
CA PHE A 223 20.78 -3.58 8.80
C PHE A 223 22.03 -4.45 8.96
N VAL A 224 22.87 -4.52 7.93
CA VAL A 224 24.13 -5.28 7.95
C VAL A 224 25.08 -4.75 9.03
N GLY A 225 25.24 -3.43 9.15
CA GLY A 225 26.11 -2.82 10.16
C GLY A 225 25.66 -3.04 11.61
N GLY A 226 24.40 -3.40 11.85
CA GLY A 226 23.88 -3.75 13.17
C GLY A 226 23.99 -5.23 13.53
N LEU A 227 24.46 -6.09 12.62
CA LEU A 227 24.68 -7.50 12.92
C LEU A 227 25.88 -7.66 13.86
N THR A 228 25.69 -8.37 14.97
CA THR A 228 26.73 -8.59 15.99
C THR A 228 27.72 -9.70 15.60
N ALA A 229 27.28 -10.63 14.74
CA ALA A 229 28.10 -11.67 14.14
C ALA A 229 27.57 -11.98 12.75
N VAL A 230 28.46 -12.36 11.83
CA VAL A 230 28.11 -12.79 10.48
C VAL A 230 28.34 -14.29 10.41
N GLY A 231 27.30 -15.08 10.67
CA GLY A 231 27.30 -16.53 10.47
C GLY A 231 26.61 -16.92 9.17
N ASP A 232 26.52 -18.22 8.92
CA ASP A 232 25.87 -18.77 7.71
C ASP A 232 24.41 -18.32 7.58
N SER A 233 23.71 -18.14 8.71
CA SER A 233 22.30 -17.71 8.70
C SER A 233 22.12 -16.26 8.25
N GLU A 234 23.04 -15.38 8.62
CA GLU A 234 23.06 -13.98 8.24
C GLU A 234 23.47 -13.84 6.78
N LEU A 235 24.48 -14.60 6.35
CA LEU A 235 24.90 -14.65 4.94
C LEU A 235 23.78 -15.15 4.04
N GLN A 236 23.11 -16.25 4.40
CA GLN A 236 22.00 -16.79 3.60
C GLN A 236 20.83 -15.79 3.48
N PHE A 237 20.63 -14.93 4.49
CA PHE A 237 19.61 -13.89 4.45
C PHE A 237 19.99 -12.70 3.57
N VAL A 238 21.25 -12.23 3.64
CA VAL A 238 21.70 -11.01 2.96
C VAL A 238 22.05 -11.27 1.50
N LEU A 239 22.67 -12.41 1.18
CA LEU A 239 23.19 -12.73 -0.16
C LEU A 239 22.18 -12.62 -1.32
N PRO A 240 20.88 -12.96 -1.17
CA PRO A 240 19.92 -12.79 -2.25
C PRO A 240 19.69 -11.32 -2.67
N TYR A 241 20.11 -10.35 -1.86
CA TYR A 241 19.83 -8.92 -2.02
C TYR A 241 21.07 -8.07 -2.30
N VAL A 242 22.25 -8.69 -2.43
CA VAL A 242 23.54 -8.05 -2.75
C VAL A 242 23.98 -8.48 -4.14
#